data_AF-A0A1I7D9F9-F1
#
_entry.id   AF-A0A1I7D9F9-F1
#
_cell.length_a   1.000
_cell.length_b   1.000
_cell.length_c   1.000
_cell.angle_alpha   90.00
_cell.angle_beta   90.00
_cell.angle_gamma   90.00
#
_symmetry.space_group_name_H-M   'P 1'
#
loop_
_entity.id
_entity.type
_entity.pdbx_description
1 polymer ?
#
loop_
_entity_poly.entity_id
_entity_poly.type
_entity_poly.pdbx_seq_one_letter_code
_entity_poly.pdbx_strand_id
1 'polypeptide(L)'
;MKNLCWAILSFLWSNYAYSGNTECICSSSEDLTIKQVVDADLLFRGVVIDQQTIKFPELGYQYVSTFKIVEVLKGVYENDTVDIIIGYGNTCDPVFMRNTEYLVLNKYNPSIDMFITSVCIGSSVWDESSKWNKASSREKRMIHEFQNGKFERSWWNQFHQLIAKGRIIGGKPEGKWEFFNRNQKTESGWFENGKKQGDWITYANKFEVCDGLGLPMDCNLEDFKPPHPEGWISKRTPFKDGVIHGTVLIYHESGCILSESIFENGVRTRFLPSF
;
A
#
# COMPACT_ATOMS: atom_id res chain seq x y z
N MET A 1 16.41 25.06 -17.53
CA MET A 1 15.52 25.00 -18.72
C MET A 1 14.65 23.78 -18.54
N LYS A 2 13.39 23.96 -18.14
CA LYS A 2 12.43 22.84 -18.01
C LYS A 2 11.82 22.63 -19.40
N ASN A 3 12.05 21.47 -19.99
CA ASN A 3 11.44 21.09 -21.27
C ASN A 3 9.97 20.77 -21.00
N LEU A 4 9.08 21.68 -21.41
CA LEU A 4 7.64 21.49 -21.39
C LEU A 4 7.26 20.72 -22.65
N CYS A 5 6.62 19.57 -22.48
CA CYS A 5 6.05 18.78 -23.57
C CYS A 5 4.54 18.95 -23.56
N TRP A 6 3.98 19.30 -24.71
CA TRP A 6 2.55 19.38 -24.93
C TRP A 6 1.98 17.96 -25.04
N ALA A 7 1.04 17.59 -24.18
CA ALA A 7 0.36 16.31 -24.22
C ALA A 7 -1.13 16.49 -24.57
N ILE A 8 -1.63 15.65 -25.48
CA ILE A 8 -3.06 15.52 -25.78
C ILE A 8 -3.64 14.55 -24.75
N LEU A 9 -4.60 15.03 -23.96
CA LEU A 9 -5.30 14.25 -22.93
C LEU A 9 -6.25 13.24 -23.57
N SER A 10 -5.90 11.95 -23.53
CA SER A 10 -6.88 10.86 -23.68
C SER A 10 -7.13 10.23 -22.31
N PHE A 11 -8.24 10.65 -21.69
CA PHE A 11 -8.79 9.97 -20.51
C PHE A 11 -9.44 8.66 -20.94
N LEU A 12 -8.81 7.53 -20.63
CA LEU A 12 -9.47 6.22 -20.66
C LEU A 12 -9.75 5.80 -19.21
N TRP A 13 -11.01 5.97 -18.81
CA TRP A 13 -11.56 5.35 -17.61
C TRP A 13 -11.80 3.87 -17.92
N SER A 14 -11.04 2.96 -17.31
CA SER A 14 -11.40 1.54 -17.28
C SER A 14 -12.12 1.23 -15.98
N ASN A 15 -13.46 1.27 -16.05
CA ASN A 15 -14.32 0.66 -15.04
C ASN A 15 -14.21 -0.86 -15.16
N TYR A 16 -13.45 -1.51 -14.27
CA TYR A 16 -13.57 -2.93 -14.04
C TYR A 16 -14.44 -3.17 -12.80
N ALA A 17 -15.72 -3.46 -13.05
CA ALA A 17 -16.64 -3.97 -12.04
C ALA A 17 -16.40 -5.48 -11.85
N TYR A 18 -15.80 -5.87 -10.73
CA TYR A 18 -15.83 -7.25 -10.25
C TYR A 18 -16.76 -7.31 -9.04
N SER A 19 -17.95 -7.88 -9.22
CA SER A 19 -18.91 -8.13 -8.15
C SER A 19 -18.48 -9.35 -7.31
N GLY A 20 -18.08 -9.13 -6.06
CA GLY A 20 -17.89 -10.18 -5.08
C GLY A 20 -17.59 -9.59 -3.72
N ASN A 21 -18.56 -9.63 -2.80
CA ASN A 21 -18.33 -9.26 -1.40
C ASN A 21 -17.27 -10.20 -0.82
N THR A 22 -16.07 -9.69 -0.58
CA THR A 22 -14.96 -10.42 0.04
C THR A 22 -14.70 -9.80 1.41
N GLU A 23 -14.54 -10.62 2.45
CA GLU A 23 -14.43 -10.12 3.84
C GLU A 23 -13.16 -9.31 4.10
N CYS A 24 -12.13 -9.42 3.25
CA CYS A 24 -10.79 -8.95 3.61
C CYS A 24 -9.88 -8.50 2.45
N ILE A 25 -9.91 -9.16 1.29
CA ILE A 25 -9.06 -8.84 0.13
C ILE A 25 -9.92 -9.07 -1.11
N CYS A 26 -9.93 -8.11 -2.04
CA CYS A 26 -10.62 -8.19 -3.35
C CYS A 26 -10.37 -9.52 -4.10
N SER A 27 -9.21 -10.14 -3.89
CA SER A 27 -8.86 -11.47 -4.40
C SER A 27 -8.85 -12.47 -3.24
N SER A 28 -9.82 -13.37 -3.23
CA SER A 28 -9.95 -14.47 -2.25
C SER A 28 -8.84 -15.53 -2.34
N SER A 29 -7.78 -15.29 -3.12
CA SER A 29 -6.76 -16.28 -3.50
C SER A 29 -5.31 -15.87 -3.24
N GLU A 30 -5.05 -14.69 -2.67
CA GLU A 30 -3.68 -14.23 -2.43
C GLU A 30 -3.42 -14.03 -0.93
N ASP A 31 -2.41 -14.76 -0.43
CA ASP A 31 -1.82 -14.54 0.90
C ASP A 31 -1.38 -13.07 1.04
N LEU A 32 -1.40 -12.54 2.28
CA LEU A 32 -0.77 -11.26 2.58
C LEU A 32 0.67 -11.17 2.05
N THR A 33 0.99 -10.01 1.49
CA THR A 33 2.33 -9.65 1.06
C THR A 33 3.09 -8.93 2.18
N ILE A 34 4.42 -9.11 2.20
CA ILE A 34 5.27 -8.37 3.13
C ILE A 34 5.17 -6.85 2.93
N LYS A 35 4.86 -6.40 1.71
CA LYS A 35 4.63 -4.98 1.41
C LYS A 35 3.46 -4.42 2.22
N GLN A 36 2.34 -5.14 2.28
CA GLN A 36 1.18 -4.73 3.07
C GLN A 36 1.55 -4.62 4.57
N VAL A 37 2.29 -5.58 5.11
CA VAL A 37 2.77 -5.55 6.51
C VAL A 37 3.71 -4.36 6.77
N VAL A 38 4.65 -4.11 5.85
CA VAL A 38 5.60 -3.00 5.92
C VAL A 38 4.90 -1.64 5.82
N ASP A 39 3.88 -1.53 4.97
CA ASP A 39 3.14 -0.28 4.78
C ASP A 39 2.11 0.00 5.89
N ALA A 40 1.60 -1.00 6.61
CA ALA A 40 0.59 -0.80 7.66
C ALA A 40 1.12 0.06 8.83
N ASP A 41 0.40 1.07 9.28
CA ASP A 41 0.80 1.87 10.45
C ASP A 41 0.55 1.09 11.76
N LEU A 42 -0.51 0.27 11.78
CA LEU A 42 -0.87 -0.62 12.88
C LEU A 42 -1.25 -2.00 12.34
N LEU A 43 -0.67 -3.06 12.91
CA LEU A 43 -1.05 -4.45 12.68
C LEU A 43 -1.39 -5.10 14.01
N PHE A 44 -2.61 -5.63 14.13
CA PHE A 44 -3.06 -6.26 15.36
C PHE A 44 -3.97 -7.46 15.07
N ARG A 45 -4.04 -8.38 16.04
CA ARG A 45 -5.13 -9.34 16.18
C ARG A 45 -6.20 -8.76 17.08
N GLY A 46 -7.46 -8.83 16.67
CA GLY A 46 -8.56 -8.26 17.44
C GLY A 46 -9.90 -8.91 17.14
N VAL A 47 -10.81 -8.85 18.11
CA VAL A 47 -12.18 -9.37 18.01
C VAL A 47 -13.14 -8.20 17.82
N VAL A 48 -14.03 -8.30 16.84
CA VAL A 48 -15.07 -7.28 16.61
C VAL A 48 -16.10 -7.34 17.74
N ILE A 49 -16.25 -6.24 18.49
CA ILE A 49 -17.19 -6.16 19.62
C ILE A 49 -18.42 -5.29 19.32
N ASP A 50 -18.26 -4.30 18.44
CA ASP A 50 -19.31 -3.37 18.06
C ASP A 50 -19.16 -2.90 16.61
N GLN A 51 -20.29 -2.50 16.01
CA GLN A 51 -20.35 -1.99 14.65
C GLN A 51 -21.41 -0.89 14.55
N GLN A 52 -21.04 0.23 13.94
CA GLN A 52 -21.90 1.40 13.84
C GLN A 52 -21.68 2.16 12.54
N THR A 53 -22.71 2.89 12.09
CA THR A 53 -22.59 3.85 10.99
C THR A 53 -22.47 5.26 11.57
N ILE A 54 -21.34 5.91 11.36
CA ILE A 54 -21.06 7.26 11.85
C ILE A 54 -21.08 8.24 10.67
N LYS A 55 -21.69 9.41 10.87
CA LYS A 55 -21.65 10.50 9.88
C LYS A 55 -20.49 11.45 10.17
N PHE A 56 -19.52 11.48 9.27
CA PHE A 56 -18.39 12.41 9.29
C PHE A 56 -18.72 13.67 8.48
N PRO A 57 -18.27 14.87 8.92
CA PRO A 57 -18.53 16.12 8.20
C PRO A 57 -18.05 16.10 6.74
N GLU A 58 -16.86 15.55 6.48
CA GLU A 58 -16.23 15.57 5.16
C GLU A 58 -16.44 14.30 4.34
N LEU A 59 -16.70 13.16 5.00
CA LEU A 59 -16.77 11.85 4.35
C LEU A 59 -18.21 11.28 4.27
N GLY A 60 -19.19 11.96 4.85
CA GLY A 60 -20.55 11.44 4.94
C GLY A 60 -20.64 10.22 5.87
N TYR A 61 -21.54 9.30 5.56
CA TYR A 61 -21.73 8.09 6.37
C TYR A 61 -20.61 7.09 6.12
N GLN A 62 -20.02 6.58 7.20
CA GLN A 62 -18.95 5.59 7.19
C GLN A 62 -19.31 4.44 8.12
N TYR A 63 -18.93 3.21 7.76
CA TYR A 63 -19.06 2.04 8.63
C TYR A 63 -17.82 1.91 9.51
N VAL A 64 -18.04 1.80 10.80
CA VAL A 64 -16.98 1.68 11.80
C VAL A 64 -17.17 0.37 12.55
N SER A 65 -16.11 -0.44 12.59
CA SER A 65 -16.01 -1.62 13.46
C SER A 65 -15.08 -1.32 14.62
N THR A 66 -15.56 -1.55 15.84
CA THR A 66 -14.75 -1.49 17.05
C THR A 66 -14.19 -2.87 17.34
N PHE A 67 -12.87 -2.95 17.43
CA PHE A 67 -12.15 -4.18 17.78
C PHE A 67 -11.66 -4.09 19.21
N LYS A 68 -11.86 -5.16 19.99
CA LYS A 68 -11.05 -5.43 21.18
C LYS A 68 -9.73 -6.05 20.74
N ILE A 69 -8.62 -5.41 21.07
CA ILE A 69 -7.28 -5.85 20.71
C ILE A 69 -6.91 -7.08 21.55
N VAL A 70 -6.49 -8.14 20.87
CA VAL A 70 -5.89 -9.34 21.46
C VAL A 70 -4.38 -9.18 21.54
N GLU A 71 -3.76 -8.69 20.46
CA GLU A 71 -2.31 -8.55 20.37
C GLU A 71 -1.92 -7.49 19.32
N VAL A 72 -1.01 -6.59 19.67
CA VAL A 72 -0.36 -5.69 18.70
C VAL A 72 0.90 -6.36 18.16
N LEU A 73 0.95 -6.52 16.84
CA LEU A 73 2.06 -7.19 16.15
C LEU A 73 3.01 -6.19 15.46
N LYS A 74 2.50 -5.00 15.10
CA LYS A 74 3.29 -3.87 14.59
C LYS A 74 2.62 -2.56 14.98
N GLY A 75 3.43 -1.56 15.32
CA GLY A 75 2.97 -0.23 15.72
C GLY A 75 2.98 -0.06 17.24
N VAL A 76 2.58 1.12 17.70
CA VAL A 76 2.39 1.43 19.12
C VAL A 76 0.95 1.87 19.28
N TYR A 77 0.23 1.23 20.20
CA TYR A 77 -1.16 1.55 20.49
C TYR A 77 -1.46 1.15 21.94
N GLU A 78 -2.08 2.04 22.70
CA GLU A 78 -2.21 1.91 24.17
C GLU A 78 -3.60 1.43 24.59
N ASN A 79 -4.64 1.77 23.83
CA ASN A 79 -6.01 1.41 24.18
C ASN A 79 -6.26 -0.09 23.93
N ASP A 80 -7.17 -0.68 24.70
CA ASP A 80 -7.62 -2.06 24.53
C ASP A 80 -8.63 -2.21 23.39
N THR A 81 -9.20 -1.10 22.92
CA THR A 81 -10.08 -1.05 21.75
C THR A 81 -9.59 -0.08 20.68
N VAL A 82 -9.94 -0.37 19.43
CA VAL A 82 -9.64 0.49 18.27
C VAL A 82 -10.83 0.50 17.30
N ASP A 83 -11.18 1.70 16.87
CA ASP A 83 -12.22 1.94 15.86
C ASP A 83 -11.58 2.00 14.48
N ILE A 84 -12.08 1.15 13.58
CA ILE A 84 -11.59 1.04 12.21
C ILE A 84 -12.70 1.44 11.25
N ILE A 85 -12.46 2.44 10.41
CA ILE A 85 -13.32 2.71 9.25
C ILE A 85 -13.08 1.59 8.24
N ILE A 86 -14.18 0.97 7.86
CA ILE A 86 -14.29 0.06 6.74
C ILE A 86 -14.60 0.92 5.51
N GLY A 87 -13.88 0.72 4.42
CA GLY A 87 -14.11 1.44 3.17
C GLY A 87 -15.59 1.49 2.77
N TYR A 88 -15.98 2.59 2.11
CA TYR A 88 -17.31 2.78 1.53
C TYR A 88 -17.16 2.95 0.02
N GLY A 89 -17.84 2.11 -0.76
CA GLY A 89 -18.15 2.38 -2.16
C GLY A 89 -17.26 1.72 -3.19
N ASN A 90 -16.48 0.70 -2.83
CA ASN A 90 -15.80 -0.15 -3.81
C ASN A 90 -16.34 -1.58 -3.77
N THR A 91 -16.12 -2.34 -4.83
CA THR A 91 -16.64 -3.71 -4.97
C THR A 91 -16.00 -4.75 -4.01
N CYS A 92 -15.16 -4.31 -3.06
CA CYS A 92 -14.39 -5.17 -2.15
C CYS A 92 -14.21 -4.58 -0.74
N ASP A 93 -15.18 -3.86 -0.21
CA ASP A 93 -15.05 -3.34 1.16
C ASP A 93 -15.12 -4.51 2.17
N PRO A 94 -14.17 -4.61 3.13
CA PRO A 94 -14.09 -5.75 4.03
C PRO A 94 -15.26 -5.77 5.01
N VAL A 95 -16.09 -6.81 4.95
CA VAL A 95 -17.19 -7.00 5.92
C VAL A 95 -16.69 -7.79 7.11
N PHE A 96 -16.60 -7.13 8.25
CA PHE A 96 -16.25 -7.77 9.53
C PHE A 96 -17.48 -8.37 10.21
N MET A 97 -17.39 -9.62 10.65
CA MET A 97 -18.43 -10.28 11.44
C MET A 97 -18.22 -10.03 12.93
N ARG A 98 -19.33 -9.78 13.63
CA ARG A 98 -19.31 -9.57 15.08
C ARG A 98 -18.83 -10.83 15.80
N ASN A 99 -18.10 -10.65 16.91
CA ASN A 99 -17.50 -11.71 17.72
C ASN A 99 -16.45 -12.58 16.99
N THR A 100 -15.97 -12.14 15.82
CA THR A 100 -14.94 -12.86 15.07
C THR A 100 -13.57 -12.19 15.25
N GLU A 101 -12.53 -13.00 15.42
CA GLU A 101 -11.13 -12.55 15.50
C GLU A 101 -10.52 -12.41 14.10
N TYR A 102 -9.90 -11.26 13.84
CA TYR A 102 -9.20 -10.94 12.60
C TYR A 102 -7.76 -10.52 12.87
N LEU A 103 -6.88 -10.74 11.89
CA LEU A 103 -5.65 -9.96 11.76
C LEU A 103 -5.95 -8.77 10.85
N VAL A 104 -5.75 -7.55 11.35
CA VAL A 104 -6.12 -6.33 10.64
C VAL A 104 -4.88 -5.48 10.36
N LEU A 105 -4.68 -5.10 9.10
CA LEU A 105 -3.65 -4.17 8.65
C LEU A 105 -4.30 -2.82 8.40
N ASN A 106 -3.79 -1.77 9.06
CA ASN A 106 -4.45 -0.47 9.05
C ASN A 106 -3.49 0.64 8.64
N LYS A 107 -4.04 1.65 7.99
CA LYS A 107 -3.39 2.93 7.72
C LYS A 107 -4.05 4.00 8.58
N TYR A 108 -3.25 4.85 9.19
CA TYR A 108 -3.77 6.00 9.92
C TYR A 108 -4.10 7.13 8.94
N ASN A 109 -5.30 7.65 9.03
CA ASN A 109 -5.75 8.83 8.30
C ASN A 109 -5.77 10.05 9.24
N PRO A 110 -4.76 10.93 9.17
CA PRO A 110 -4.66 12.08 10.06
C PRO A 110 -5.76 13.12 9.84
N SER A 111 -6.40 13.16 8.66
CA SER A 111 -7.44 14.15 8.37
C SER A 111 -8.72 13.93 9.18
N ILE A 112 -8.95 12.70 9.64
CA ILE A 112 -10.14 12.30 10.40
C ILE A 112 -9.81 11.61 11.72
N ASP A 113 -8.52 11.57 12.09
CA ASP A 113 -8.00 10.90 13.30
C ASP A 113 -8.52 9.47 13.46
N MET A 114 -8.43 8.68 12.38
CA MET A 114 -8.93 7.32 12.38
C MET A 114 -8.05 6.35 11.59
N PHE A 115 -8.08 5.09 12.00
CA PHE A 115 -7.53 4.00 11.21
C PHE A 115 -8.53 3.55 10.15
N ILE A 116 -8.01 3.31 8.95
CA ILE A 116 -8.76 2.77 7.83
C ILE A 116 -8.10 1.46 7.42
N THR A 117 -8.93 0.47 7.08
CA THR A 117 -8.45 -0.78 6.50
C THR A 117 -9.11 -1.07 5.17
N SER A 118 -8.32 -1.67 4.28
CA SER A 118 -8.81 -2.37 3.10
C SER A 118 -8.24 -3.80 3.02
N VAL A 119 -7.60 -4.28 4.10
CA VAL A 119 -6.86 -5.55 4.11
C VAL A 119 -6.94 -6.22 5.49
N CYS A 120 -7.45 -7.45 5.52
CA CYS A 120 -7.35 -8.35 6.68
C CYS A 120 -7.05 -9.81 6.27
N ILE A 121 -6.86 -10.71 7.23
CA ILE A 121 -6.75 -12.16 6.97
C ILE A 121 -8.09 -12.87 7.16
N GLY A 122 -8.35 -13.84 6.27
CA GLY A 122 -9.25 -14.96 6.50
C GLY A 122 -10.59 -14.85 5.79
N SER A 123 -10.55 -14.47 4.51
CA SER A 123 -11.70 -14.45 3.60
C SER A 123 -12.38 -15.83 3.51
N SER A 124 -13.40 -16.06 4.32
CA SER A 124 -14.35 -17.17 4.13
C SER A 124 -15.71 -16.77 4.71
N VAL A 125 -16.60 -16.26 3.85
CA VAL A 125 -17.91 -15.64 4.17
C VAL A 125 -18.85 -16.52 5.04
N TRP A 126 -18.57 -17.82 5.18
CA TRP A 126 -19.50 -18.80 5.75
C TRP A 126 -19.01 -19.47 7.03
N ASP A 127 -18.04 -18.89 7.73
CA ASP A 127 -17.48 -19.52 8.93
C ASP A 127 -17.06 -18.49 9.99
N GLU A 128 -17.70 -18.59 11.15
CA GLU A 128 -17.57 -17.72 12.33
C GLU A 128 -16.35 -18.05 13.22
N SER A 129 -15.58 -19.10 12.90
CA SER A 129 -14.35 -19.43 13.63
C SER A 129 -13.26 -18.36 13.48
N SER A 130 -12.33 -18.29 14.46
CA SER A 130 -11.19 -17.36 14.42
C SER A 130 -10.47 -17.40 13.06
N LYS A 131 -10.52 -16.29 12.33
CA LYS A 131 -9.94 -16.18 10.99
C LYS A 131 -8.42 -16.30 11.02
N TRP A 132 -7.81 -15.84 12.11
CA TRP A 132 -6.38 -16.00 12.37
C TRP A 132 -5.94 -17.46 12.40
N ASN A 133 -6.74 -18.36 12.98
CA ASN A 133 -6.41 -19.78 13.01
C ASN A 133 -6.32 -20.38 11.60
N LYS A 134 -7.03 -19.79 10.63
CA LYS A 134 -7.02 -20.18 9.21
C LYS A 134 -5.97 -19.48 8.36
N ALA A 135 -5.27 -18.49 8.90
CA ALA A 135 -4.15 -17.85 8.20
C ALA A 135 -3.20 -18.93 7.69
N SER A 136 -2.73 -18.78 6.45
CA SER A 136 -1.90 -19.81 5.82
C SER A 136 -0.58 -19.94 6.59
N SER A 137 0.07 -21.10 6.51
CA SER A 137 1.39 -21.29 7.12
C SER A 137 2.40 -20.27 6.61
N ARG A 138 2.21 -19.74 5.39
CA ARG A 138 3.02 -18.67 4.81
C ARG A 138 2.80 -17.34 5.53
N GLU A 139 1.55 -16.94 5.75
CA GLU A 139 1.20 -15.70 6.43
C GLU A 139 1.71 -15.69 7.88
N LYS A 140 1.43 -16.77 8.63
CA LYS A 140 1.90 -16.93 10.01
C LYS A 140 3.42 -16.86 10.09
N ARG A 141 4.10 -17.54 9.17
CA ARG A 141 5.57 -17.50 9.08
C ARG A 141 6.07 -16.10 8.73
N MET A 142 5.45 -15.41 7.79
CA MET A 142 5.84 -14.06 7.39
C MET A 142 5.70 -13.06 8.56
N ILE A 143 4.62 -13.13 9.32
CA ILE A 143 4.40 -12.26 10.49
C ILE A 143 5.45 -12.56 11.56
N HIS A 144 5.68 -13.85 11.86
CA HIS A 144 6.73 -14.25 12.79
C HIS A 144 8.12 -13.77 12.35
N GLU A 145 8.46 -13.91 11.07
CA GLU A 145 9.71 -13.41 10.48
C GLU A 145 9.80 -11.88 10.55
N PHE A 146 8.69 -11.18 10.36
CA PHE A 146 8.65 -9.73 10.50
C PHE A 146 8.95 -9.31 11.94
N GLN A 147 8.32 -9.92 12.93
CA GLN A 147 8.55 -9.57 14.35
C GLN A 147 9.97 -9.90 14.82
N ASN A 148 10.51 -11.04 14.40
CA ASN A 148 11.74 -11.60 14.96
C ASN A 148 12.97 -11.49 14.03
N GLY A 149 12.79 -10.98 12.81
CA GLY A 149 13.85 -10.86 11.82
C GLY A 149 14.97 -9.91 12.23
N LYS A 150 16.22 -10.30 11.92
CA LYS A 150 17.44 -9.48 12.08
C LYS A 150 18.31 -9.42 10.82
N PHE A 151 17.78 -9.91 9.69
CA PHE A 151 18.56 -10.21 8.49
C PHE A 151 17.88 -9.63 7.26
N GLU A 152 18.68 -9.41 6.21
CA GLU A 152 18.16 -9.11 4.88
C GLU A 152 17.51 -10.38 4.30
N ARG A 153 16.35 -10.22 3.68
CA ARG A 153 15.62 -11.29 3.01
C ARG A 153 15.04 -10.82 1.70
N SER A 154 14.77 -11.81 0.87
CA SER A 154 13.86 -11.70 -0.25
C SER A 154 12.56 -12.41 0.12
N TRP A 155 11.44 -11.87 -0.32
CA TRP A 155 10.12 -12.48 -0.19
C TRP A 155 9.60 -12.82 -1.57
N TRP A 156 9.03 -14.00 -1.69
CA TRP A 156 8.37 -14.47 -2.89
C TRP A 156 6.87 -14.58 -2.67
N ASN A 157 6.07 -14.74 -3.72
CA ASN A 157 4.65 -15.11 -3.65
C ASN A 157 4.45 -16.63 -3.87
N GLN A 158 3.20 -17.09 -3.91
CA GLN A 158 2.85 -18.50 -4.14
C GLN A 158 3.30 -19.06 -5.50
N PHE A 159 3.52 -18.17 -6.46
CA PHE A 159 4.02 -18.49 -7.79
C PHE A 159 5.55 -18.40 -7.90
N HIS A 160 6.27 -18.33 -6.78
CA HIS A 160 7.73 -18.20 -6.71
C HIS A 160 8.29 -16.93 -7.39
N GLN A 161 7.48 -15.89 -7.57
CA GLN A 161 7.93 -14.60 -8.08
C GLN A 161 8.44 -13.73 -6.94
N LEU A 162 9.54 -13.01 -7.16
CA LEU A 162 10.08 -12.05 -6.18
C LEU A 162 9.07 -10.91 -6.03
N ILE A 163 8.72 -10.57 -4.77
CA ILE A 163 7.77 -9.48 -4.46
C ILE A 163 8.40 -8.39 -3.60
N ALA A 164 9.44 -8.70 -2.82
CA ALA A 164 10.17 -7.71 -2.05
C ALA A 164 11.58 -8.18 -1.69
N LYS A 165 12.45 -7.22 -1.41
CA LYS A 165 13.77 -7.42 -0.82
C LYS A 165 14.05 -6.28 0.17
N GLY A 166 14.63 -6.63 1.32
CA GLY A 166 14.92 -5.65 2.36
C GLY A 166 15.32 -6.30 3.68
N ARG A 167 15.68 -5.45 4.65
CA ARG A 167 16.12 -5.87 5.98
C ARG A 167 15.09 -5.50 7.04
N ILE A 168 14.92 -6.41 8.00
CA ILE A 168 14.08 -6.19 9.17
C ILE A 168 14.96 -6.29 10.42
N ILE A 169 14.80 -5.36 11.35
CA ILE A 169 15.45 -5.35 12.66
C ILE A 169 14.38 -5.09 13.72
N GLY A 170 14.06 -6.13 14.51
CA GLY A 170 13.15 -6.01 15.66
C GLY A 170 11.75 -5.50 15.29
N GLY A 171 11.12 -6.12 14.29
CA GLY A 171 9.77 -5.72 13.86
C GLY A 171 9.71 -4.45 13.01
N LYS A 172 10.86 -3.93 12.55
CA LYS A 172 10.93 -2.68 11.79
C LYS A 172 11.73 -2.85 10.49
N PRO A 173 11.21 -2.39 9.34
CA PRO A 173 12.02 -2.33 8.12
C PRO A 173 13.16 -1.33 8.29
N GLU A 174 14.33 -1.69 7.77
CA GLU A 174 15.57 -0.93 7.89
C GLU A 174 16.35 -0.99 6.57
N GLY A 175 17.04 0.09 6.23
CA GLY A 175 17.91 0.16 5.06
C GLY A 175 17.15 0.26 3.73
N LYS A 176 17.82 -0.12 2.64
CA LYS A 176 17.22 -0.14 1.31
C LYS A 176 16.14 -1.21 1.21
N TRP A 177 14.99 -0.83 0.67
CA TRP A 177 13.89 -1.73 0.32
C TRP A 177 13.54 -1.61 -1.15
N GLU A 178 13.23 -2.75 -1.75
CA GLU A 178 12.81 -2.87 -3.14
C GLU A 178 11.56 -3.76 -3.20
N PHE A 179 10.53 -3.31 -3.91
CA PHE A 179 9.29 -4.03 -4.13
C PHE A 179 9.13 -4.36 -5.61
N PHE A 180 8.49 -5.48 -5.88
CA PHE A 180 8.40 -6.04 -7.22
C PHE A 180 6.99 -6.55 -7.51
N ASN A 181 6.61 -6.49 -8.78
CA ASN A 181 5.42 -7.16 -9.33
C ASN A 181 5.83 -7.86 -10.63
N ARG A 182 5.51 -9.15 -10.78
CA ARG A 182 5.94 -9.98 -11.91
C ARG A 182 7.45 -9.84 -12.20
N ASN A 183 8.27 -9.82 -11.15
CA ASN A 183 9.73 -9.61 -11.19
C ASN A 183 10.21 -8.25 -11.73
N GLN A 184 9.31 -7.31 -12.01
CA GLN A 184 9.66 -5.93 -12.33
C GLN A 184 9.62 -5.10 -11.05
N LYS A 185 10.66 -4.26 -10.83
CA LYS A 185 10.70 -3.36 -9.69
C LYS A 185 9.58 -2.34 -9.81
N THR A 186 8.79 -2.16 -8.76
CA THR A 186 7.65 -1.23 -8.73
C THR A 186 7.88 -0.06 -7.80
N GLU A 187 8.60 -0.27 -6.71
CA GLU A 187 8.93 0.78 -5.75
C GLU A 187 10.27 0.49 -5.09
N SER A 188 11.06 1.52 -4.79
CA SER A 188 12.20 1.39 -3.89
C SER A 188 12.46 2.66 -3.08
N GLY A 189 13.17 2.50 -1.98
CA GLY A 189 13.54 3.61 -1.12
C GLY A 189 14.28 3.14 0.12
N TRP A 190 14.44 4.04 1.08
CA TRP A 190 15.14 3.77 2.33
C TRP A 190 14.18 3.79 3.52
N PHE A 191 14.37 2.87 4.46
CA PHE A 191 13.76 2.90 5.77
C PHE A 191 14.81 3.15 6.85
N GLU A 192 14.42 3.89 7.88
CA GLU A 192 15.16 4.03 9.12
C GLU A 192 14.19 3.87 10.29
N ASN A 193 14.48 2.92 11.18
CA ASN A 193 13.65 2.61 12.35
C ASN A 193 12.16 2.38 11.99
N GLY A 194 11.91 1.73 10.87
CA GLY A 194 10.57 1.42 10.40
C GLY A 194 9.85 2.52 9.63
N LYS A 195 10.49 3.68 9.44
CA LYS A 195 9.92 4.85 8.78
C LYS A 195 10.59 5.11 7.44
N LYS A 196 9.80 5.45 6.42
CA LYS A 196 10.31 5.86 5.10
C LYS A 196 11.17 7.12 5.25
N GLN A 197 12.34 7.13 4.61
CA GLN A 197 13.26 8.26 4.55
C GLN A 197 13.69 8.55 3.12
N GLY A 198 13.97 9.82 2.85
CA GLY A 198 14.52 10.28 1.57
C GLY A 198 13.57 10.06 0.40
N ASP A 199 14.13 10.03 -0.80
CA ASP A 199 13.37 9.82 -2.03
C ASP A 199 12.92 8.36 -2.14
N TRP A 200 11.61 8.18 -2.20
CA TRP A 200 10.96 6.94 -2.58
C TRP A 200 10.53 7.01 -4.04
N ILE A 201 10.89 5.99 -4.79
CA ILE A 201 10.82 5.98 -6.25
C ILE A 201 9.82 4.92 -6.66
N THR A 202 8.82 5.32 -7.44
CA THR A 202 7.88 4.41 -8.10
C THR A 202 8.28 4.29 -9.56
N TYR A 203 8.41 3.05 -10.01
CA TYR A 203 8.80 2.73 -11.38
C TYR A 203 7.55 2.58 -12.25
N ALA A 204 7.63 3.09 -13.47
CA ALA A 204 6.58 2.90 -14.47
C ALA A 204 6.55 1.44 -14.91
N ASN A 205 5.37 0.90 -15.15
CA ASN A 205 5.27 -0.46 -15.68
C ASN A 205 5.64 -0.48 -17.17
N LYS A 206 6.17 -1.60 -17.67
CA LYS A 206 6.62 -1.70 -19.07
C LYS A 206 5.53 -1.30 -20.08
N PHE A 207 4.28 -1.68 -19.83
CA PHE A 207 3.16 -1.41 -20.71
C PHE A 207 2.87 0.09 -20.81
N GLU A 208 2.81 0.79 -19.68
CA GLU A 208 2.67 2.26 -19.61
C GLU A 208 3.78 2.92 -20.43
N VAL A 209 5.03 2.49 -20.24
CA VAL A 209 6.16 3.05 -21.00
C VAL A 209 6.03 2.81 -22.49
N CYS A 210 5.69 1.59 -22.94
CA CYS A 210 5.49 1.33 -24.36
C CYS A 210 4.36 2.21 -24.94
N ASP A 211 3.22 2.31 -24.24
CA ASP A 211 2.06 3.09 -24.67
C ASP A 211 2.37 4.58 -24.75
N GLY A 212 2.99 5.16 -23.70
CA GLY A 212 3.35 6.57 -23.66
C GLY A 212 4.47 6.98 -24.62
N LEU A 213 5.21 6.00 -25.17
CA LEU A 213 6.16 6.20 -26.27
C LEU A 213 5.54 5.91 -27.66
N GLY A 214 4.28 5.47 -27.73
CA GLY A 214 3.61 5.09 -28.97
C GLY A 214 4.18 3.80 -29.62
N LEU A 215 4.70 2.89 -28.80
CA LEU A 215 5.31 1.62 -29.23
C LEU A 215 4.33 0.44 -29.09
N PRO A 216 4.57 -0.69 -29.79
CA PRO A 216 3.80 -1.92 -29.58
C PRO A 216 3.84 -2.40 -28.12
N MET A 217 2.78 -3.07 -27.64
CA MET A 217 2.70 -3.52 -26.23
C MET A 217 3.82 -4.47 -25.79
N ASP A 218 4.44 -5.17 -26.73
CA ASP A 218 5.57 -6.07 -26.52
C ASP A 218 6.94 -5.40 -26.70
N CYS A 219 7.00 -4.06 -26.82
CA CYS A 219 8.21 -3.30 -27.13
C CYS A 219 9.43 -3.71 -26.29
N ASN A 220 10.63 -3.79 -26.87
CA ASN A 220 11.84 -3.97 -26.07
C ASN A 220 12.34 -2.61 -25.58
N LEU A 221 12.31 -2.38 -24.26
CA LEU A 221 12.78 -1.13 -23.67
C LEU A 221 14.32 -1.07 -23.55
N GLU A 222 15.03 -2.17 -23.78
CA GLU A 222 16.51 -2.19 -23.73
C GLU A 222 17.16 -1.29 -24.79
N ASP A 223 16.45 -1.05 -25.91
CA ASP A 223 16.90 -0.16 -26.98
C ASP A 223 16.74 1.33 -26.63
N PHE A 224 16.08 1.64 -25.51
CA PHE A 224 15.75 3.00 -25.11
C PHE A 224 16.47 3.39 -23.82
N LYS A 225 17.01 4.60 -23.80
CA LYS A 225 17.63 5.14 -22.60
C LYS A 225 16.55 5.69 -21.66
N PRO A 226 16.44 5.21 -20.41
CA PRO A 226 15.47 5.75 -19.47
C PRO A 226 15.79 7.22 -19.14
N PRO A 227 14.77 8.01 -18.79
CA PRO A 227 14.92 9.43 -18.48
C PRO A 227 15.58 9.68 -17.11
N HIS A 228 15.64 8.67 -16.25
CA HIS A 228 16.25 8.74 -14.92
C HIS A 228 17.29 7.63 -14.74
N PRO A 229 18.40 7.85 -14.00
CA PRO A 229 19.44 6.84 -13.78
C PRO A 229 18.94 5.54 -13.16
N GLU A 230 17.86 5.60 -12.40
CA GLU A 230 17.25 4.42 -11.78
C GLU A 230 16.29 3.65 -12.71
N GLY A 231 15.98 4.19 -13.89
CA GLY A 231 15.10 3.57 -14.87
C GLY A 231 13.92 4.44 -15.27
N TRP A 232 12.87 3.79 -15.78
CA TRP A 232 11.61 4.43 -16.10
C TRP A 232 10.83 4.68 -14.81
N ILE A 233 10.79 5.93 -14.36
CA ILE A 233 10.12 6.33 -13.12
C ILE A 233 8.82 7.04 -13.45
N SER A 234 7.77 6.76 -12.68
CA SER A 234 6.47 7.45 -12.78
C SER A 234 6.28 8.45 -11.63
N LYS A 235 6.95 8.24 -10.49
CA LYS A 235 6.79 9.11 -9.32
C LYS A 235 8.03 9.10 -8.43
N ARG A 236 8.33 10.27 -7.87
CA ARG A 236 9.29 10.45 -6.78
C ARG A 236 8.61 11.13 -5.60
N THR A 237 8.70 10.53 -4.42
CA THR A 237 8.07 11.02 -3.19
C THR A 237 9.12 11.16 -2.09
N PRO A 238 9.44 12.39 -1.66
CA PRO A 238 10.37 12.58 -0.55
C PRO A 238 9.67 12.34 0.78
N PHE A 239 10.27 11.50 1.62
CA PHE A 239 9.82 11.21 2.98
C PHE A 239 10.82 11.72 4.01
N LYS A 240 10.30 12.18 5.14
CA LYS A 240 11.04 12.45 6.36
C LYS A 240 10.27 11.84 7.52
N ASP A 241 10.87 10.92 8.25
CA ASP A 241 10.26 10.25 9.41
C ASP A 241 8.89 9.63 9.11
N GLY A 242 8.76 9.03 7.92
CA GLY A 242 7.56 8.34 7.48
C GLY A 242 6.47 9.24 6.90
N VAL A 243 6.62 10.57 6.97
CA VAL A 243 5.67 11.53 6.37
C VAL A 243 6.26 12.16 5.11
N ILE A 244 5.39 12.49 4.14
CA ILE A 244 5.83 13.17 2.91
C ILE A 244 6.30 14.59 3.27
N HIS A 245 7.53 14.93 2.92
CA HIS A 245 8.11 16.25 3.20
C HIS A 245 9.05 16.65 2.07
N GLY A 246 8.66 17.65 1.27
CA GLY A 246 9.38 18.10 0.08
C GLY A 246 8.52 18.07 -1.19
N THR A 247 9.17 18.09 -2.35
CA THR A 247 8.50 18.11 -3.65
C THR A 247 8.29 16.71 -4.22
N VAL A 248 7.03 16.28 -4.24
CA VAL A 248 6.59 15.11 -5.00
C VAL A 248 6.59 15.45 -6.48
N LEU A 249 7.22 14.59 -7.29
CA LEU A 249 7.26 14.72 -8.74
C LEU A 249 6.51 13.54 -9.36
N ILE A 250 5.62 13.83 -10.30
CA ILE A 250 4.98 12.84 -11.17
C ILE A 250 5.58 13.01 -12.57
N TYR A 251 5.97 11.90 -13.17
CA TYR A 251 6.58 11.86 -14.49
C TYR A 251 5.60 11.26 -15.49
N HIS A 252 5.57 11.83 -16.69
CA HIS A 252 5.03 11.19 -17.87
C HIS A 252 5.97 10.05 -18.28
N GLU A 253 5.46 9.08 -19.02
CA GLU A 253 6.15 7.87 -19.48
C GLU A 253 7.32 8.20 -20.41
N SER A 254 7.27 9.34 -21.09
CA SER A 254 8.40 9.91 -21.85
C SER A 254 9.56 10.41 -20.97
N GLY A 255 9.34 10.54 -19.65
CA GLY A 255 10.29 11.05 -18.67
C GLY A 255 10.17 12.52 -18.31
N CYS A 256 9.26 13.26 -18.95
CA CYS A 256 8.99 14.65 -18.60
C CYS A 256 8.25 14.74 -17.26
N ILE A 257 8.46 15.82 -16.51
CA ILE A 257 7.68 16.06 -15.29
C ILE A 257 6.27 16.48 -15.70
N LEU A 258 5.28 15.67 -15.34
CA LEU A 258 3.86 15.92 -15.56
C LEU A 258 3.29 16.87 -14.49
N SER A 259 3.71 16.72 -13.23
CA SER A 259 3.31 17.64 -12.17
C SER A 259 4.27 17.64 -10.98
N GLU A 260 4.21 18.73 -10.21
CA GLU A 260 4.94 18.92 -8.97
C GLU A 260 3.95 19.26 -7.85
N SER A 261 4.11 18.63 -6.69
CA SER A 261 3.36 18.97 -5.48
C SER A 261 4.31 19.19 -4.31
N ILE A 262 4.16 20.29 -3.59
CA ILE A 262 4.97 20.59 -2.41
C ILE A 262 4.20 20.15 -1.16
N PHE A 263 4.87 19.40 -0.31
CA PHE A 263 4.33 18.91 0.96
C PHE A 263 5.22 19.36 2.11
N GLU A 264 4.58 19.80 3.20
CA GLU A 264 5.21 20.06 4.48
C GLU A 264 4.54 19.19 5.53
N ASN A 265 5.29 18.23 6.06
CA ASN A 265 4.83 17.30 7.12
C ASN A 265 3.52 16.58 6.77
N GLY A 266 3.43 16.06 5.55
CA GLY A 266 2.26 15.34 5.03
C GLY A 266 1.16 16.23 4.46
N VAL A 267 1.20 17.55 4.69
CA VAL A 267 0.18 18.48 4.18
C VAL A 267 0.64 19.08 2.86
N ARG A 268 -0.18 18.95 1.82
CA ARG A 268 0.09 19.55 0.50
C ARG A 268 -0.09 21.06 0.58
N THR A 269 0.98 21.82 0.41
CA THR A 269 0.97 23.29 0.45
C THR A 269 0.85 23.91 -0.94
N ARG A 270 1.26 23.19 -2.00
CA ARG A 270 1.18 23.68 -3.38
C ARG A 270 1.02 22.54 -4.38
N PHE A 271 0.28 22.81 -5.47
CA PHE A 271 0.19 21.95 -6.65
C PHE A 271 0.54 22.76 -7.90
N LEU A 272 1.40 22.21 -8.76
CA LEU A 272 1.85 22.80 -10.01
C LEU A 272 1.73 21.74 -11.12
N PRO A 273 0.68 21.78 -11.96
CA PRO A 273 0.64 20.96 -13.16
C PRO A 273 1.62 21.51 -14.22
N SER A 274 2.25 20.61 -14.99
CA SER A 274 3.00 21.01 -16.18
C SER A 274 2.01 21.12 -17.34
N PHE A 275 1.91 22.30 -17.96
CA PHE A 275 1.09 22.57 -19.14
C PHE A 275 1.93 22.56 -20.42
#